data_AF-A0A151UDL5-F1
#
_entry.id   AF-A0A151UDL5-F1
#
_cell.length_a   1.000
_cell.length_b   1.000
_cell.length_c   1.000
_cell.angle_alpha   90.00
_cell.angle_beta   90.00
_cell.angle_gamma   90.00
#
_symmetry.space_group_name_H-M   'P 1'
#
loop_
_entity.id
_entity.type
_entity.pdbx_description
1 polymer ?
#
loop_
_entity_poly.entity_id
_entity_poly.type
_entity_poly.pdbx_seq_one_letter_code
_entity_poly.pdbx_strand_id
1 'polypeptide(L)'
;MANGWIPNTHPIAAIGHAIKSQFRGPYHCYDVVLEDVQVKWWTEFTARITWAPHHEWEIRKVYGKKVKKLLRDMLTKARCKAVRPHWIGEQAWDDLLKYWDSNKFEEKSTRNKNNRASTRGGALHTTGRKSHLEVTLGLERKYGRPLDPDELFVATHTKKTGSWVDDRARDTYEKYHEWLRVIQLEGVEGSNSQLPVNGVKKIQCWKEAAGGKSRGRCYATRDLASNIRHGVSSLTQVTLFVQATSHTHHHSTEIEALRQEVQHATERADAATARADAATT
;
A
#
# COMPACT_ATOMS: atom_id res chain seq x y z
N MET A 1 19.29 -9.68 3.01
CA MET A 1 18.07 -9.54 3.83
C MET A 1 17.99 -8.09 4.29
N ALA A 2 16.76 -7.56 4.44
CA ALA A 2 16.40 -6.25 5.01
C ALA A 2 16.46 -4.98 4.11
N ASN A 3 15.78 -4.99 2.96
CA ASN A 3 15.31 -3.76 2.31
C ASN A 3 14.05 -3.25 3.01
N GLY A 4 14.21 -2.43 4.04
CA GLY A 4 13.05 -1.80 4.68
C GLY A 4 13.42 -1.10 5.98
N TRP A 5 13.61 0.22 5.90
CA TRP A 5 13.58 1.20 6.98
C TRP A 5 12.80 0.77 8.24
N ILE A 6 13.47 0.02 9.12
CA ILE A 6 13.09 -0.26 10.50
C ILE A 6 14.40 -0.36 11.29
N PRO A 7 14.50 0.29 12.47
CA PRO A 7 13.37 0.75 13.27
C PRO A 7 12.84 2.15 12.97
N ASN A 8 11.63 2.20 12.39
CA ASN A 8 10.75 3.37 12.22
C ASN A 8 10.27 3.92 13.59
N THR A 9 10.87 3.48 14.70
CA THR A 9 10.46 3.79 16.07
C THR A 9 10.77 5.22 16.42
N HIS A 10 11.94 5.73 16.04
CA HIS A 10 12.37 7.07 16.40
C HIS A 10 11.51 8.18 15.77
N PRO A 11 11.24 8.17 14.44
CA PRO A 11 10.30 9.13 13.85
C PRO A 11 8.87 9.00 14.41
N ILE A 12 8.39 7.78 14.65
CA ILE A 12 7.05 7.57 15.26
C ILE A 12 7.01 8.13 16.68
N ALA A 13 8.07 7.94 17.47
CA ALA A 13 8.16 8.50 18.82
C ALA A 13 8.20 10.03 18.80
N ALA A 14 8.90 10.65 17.85
CA ALA A 14 8.92 12.09 17.66
C ALA A 14 7.52 12.64 17.30
N ILE A 15 6.80 12.00 16.37
CA ILE A 15 5.41 12.35 16.05
C ILE A 15 4.52 12.21 17.30
N GLY A 16 4.69 11.11 18.04
CA GLY A 16 3.94 10.87 19.27
C GLY A 16 4.20 11.92 20.34
N HIS A 17 5.44 12.38 20.47
CA HIS A 17 5.80 13.49 21.34
C HIS A 17 5.09 14.78 20.91
N ALA A 18 5.23 15.18 19.64
CA ALA A 18 4.64 16.38 19.08
C ALA A 18 3.12 16.46 19.33
N ILE A 19 2.41 15.34 19.09
CA ILE A 19 0.97 15.23 19.38
C ILE A 19 0.72 15.45 20.88
N LYS A 20 1.36 14.67 21.76
CA LYS A 20 1.10 14.71 23.21
C LYS A 20 1.39 16.07 23.84
N SER A 21 2.45 16.74 23.39
CA SER A 21 2.82 18.06 23.93
C SER A 21 1.76 19.12 23.67
N GLN A 22 1.03 19.03 22.55
CA GLN A 22 0.20 20.12 22.02
C GLN A 22 -1.25 19.72 21.72
N PHE A 23 -1.71 18.55 22.17
CA PHE A 23 -3.10 18.15 22.03
C PHE A 23 -3.97 18.96 23.01
N ARG A 24 -4.69 19.97 22.49
CA ARG A 24 -5.55 20.85 23.31
C ARG A 24 -6.99 20.96 22.83
N GLY A 25 -7.31 20.51 21.63
CA GLY A 25 -8.66 20.56 21.07
C GLY A 25 -9.35 19.20 21.01
N PRO A 26 -10.66 19.16 20.73
CA PRO A 26 -11.47 17.95 20.63
C PRO A 26 -11.26 17.23 19.27
N TYR A 27 -10.00 16.94 18.93
CA TYR A 27 -9.63 16.42 17.62
C TYR A 27 -9.85 14.90 17.53
N HIS A 28 -10.98 14.47 16.99
CA HIS A 28 -11.29 13.04 16.80
C HIS A 28 -10.55 12.39 15.61
N CYS A 29 -9.94 13.18 14.73
CA CYS A 29 -8.99 12.73 13.71
C CYS A 29 -8.07 13.88 13.29
N TYR A 30 -7.01 13.57 12.53
CA TYR A 30 -6.04 14.58 12.09
C TYR A 30 -6.67 15.65 11.18
N ASP A 31 -7.64 15.27 10.35
CA ASP A 31 -8.26 16.17 9.37
C ASP A 31 -9.13 17.26 10.03
N VAL A 32 -9.48 17.12 11.31
CA VAL A 32 -10.18 18.14 12.10
C VAL A 32 -9.24 18.94 13.00
N VAL A 33 -7.94 18.61 13.02
CA VAL A 33 -6.93 19.40 13.72
C VAL A 33 -6.77 20.72 12.98
N LEU A 34 -6.83 21.83 13.70
CA LEU A 34 -6.64 23.17 13.12
C LEU A 34 -5.27 23.26 12.42
N GLU A 35 -5.20 24.01 11.33
CA GLU A 35 -3.99 24.09 10.49
C GLU A 35 -2.78 24.61 11.28
N ASP A 36 -2.99 25.58 12.17
CA ASP A 36 -1.94 26.10 13.05
C ASP A 36 -1.38 25.00 13.98
N VAL A 37 -2.23 24.12 14.50
CA VAL A 37 -1.82 22.99 15.34
C VAL A 37 -1.10 21.91 14.51
N GLN A 38 -1.55 21.65 13.28
CA GLN A 38 -0.84 20.75 12.37
C GLN A 38 0.57 21.26 12.03
N VAL A 39 0.71 22.56 11.79
CA VAL A 39 2.01 23.21 11.57
C VAL A 39 2.89 23.08 12.80
N LYS A 40 2.36 23.33 14.00
CA LYS A 40 3.15 23.16 15.22
C LYS A 40 3.61 21.73 15.44
N TRP A 41 2.76 20.72 15.18
CA TRP A 41 3.17 19.32 15.27
C TRP A 41 4.27 18.97 14.27
N TRP A 42 4.20 19.53 13.07
CA TRP A 42 5.24 19.37 12.06
C TRP A 42 6.56 20.00 12.50
N THR A 43 6.53 21.23 13.01
CA THR A 43 7.73 21.94 13.51
C THR A 43 8.39 21.19 14.67
N GLU A 44 7.62 20.66 15.63
CA GLU A 44 8.17 19.82 16.71
C GLU A 44 8.79 18.53 16.20
N PHE A 45 8.21 17.95 15.15
CA PHE A 45 8.74 16.75 14.52
C PHE A 45 10.05 17.04 13.79
N THR A 46 10.11 18.11 13.00
CA THR A 46 11.31 18.50 12.24
C THR A 46 12.45 18.94 13.15
N ALA A 47 12.16 19.49 14.34
CA ALA A 47 13.17 19.83 15.34
C ALA A 47 13.91 18.60 15.91
N ARG A 48 13.33 17.40 15.77
CA ARG A 48 13.89 16.15 16.33
C ARG A 48 14.42 15.19 15.29
N ILE A 49 14.06 15.38 14.03
CA ILE A 49 14.36 14.45 12.94
C ILE A 49 15.00 15.24 11.80
N THR A 50 16.15 14.78 11.35
CA THR A 50 16.92 15.42 10.27
C THR A 50 16.88 14.58 9.00
N TRP A 51 16.94 15.25 7.85
CA TRP A 51 17.02 14.62 6.53
C TRP A 51 17.67 15.53 5.50
N ALA A 52 18.05 14.96 4.36
CA ALA A 52 18.56 15.74 3.23
C ALA A 52 17.44 16.58 2.60
N PRO A 53 17.67 17.86 2.26
CA PRO A 53 16.61 18.76 1.78
C PRO A 53 15.81 18.26 0.58
N HIS A 54 16.42 17.49 -0.32
CA HIS A 54 15.75 16.94 -1.50
C HIS A 54 14.71 15.85 -1.17
N HIS A 55 14.70 15.31 0.06
CA HIS A 55 13.70 14.35 0.54
C HIS A 55 12.53 15.00 1.30
N GLU A 56 12.52 16.33 1.45
CA GLU A 56 11.50 17.08 2.21
C GLU A 56 10.08 16.67 1.80
N TRP A 57 9.84 16.58 0.50
CA TRP A 57 8.51 16.27 -0.03
C TRP A 57 8.09 14.83 0.28
N GLU A 58 8.97 13.84 0.10
CA GLU A 58 8.73 12.45 0.45
C GLU A 58 8.44 12.32 1.94
N ILE A 59 9.23 13.01 2.76
CA ILE A 59 9.13 12.94 4.22
C ILE A 59 7.85 13.58 4.69
N ARG A 60 7.46 14.75 4.16
CA ARG A 60 6.18 15.38 4.46
C ARG A 60 5.00 14.47 4.09
N LYS A 61 5.08 13.76 2.95
CA LYS A 61 4.08 12.76 2.56
C LYS A 61 4.02 11.58 3.51
N VAL A 62 5.16 11.05 3.92
CA VAL A 62 5.25 9.92 4.86
C VAL A 62 4.73 10.36 6.24
N TYR A 63 5.16 11.51 6.73
CA TYR A 63 4.69 12.12 7.97
C TYR A 63 3.17 12.25 8.00
N GLY A 64 2.56 12.84 6.96
CA GLY A 64 1.11 12.99 6.88
C GLY A 64 0.35 11.67 7.03
N LYS A 65 0.86 10.57 6.44
CA LYS A 65 0.27 9.23 6.63
C LYS A 65 0.48 8.69 8.04
N LYS A 66 1.67 8.93 8.62
CA LYS A 66 2.07 8.42 9.93
C LYS A 66 1.35 9.13 11.07
N VAL A 67 1.28 10.46 11.06
CA VAL A 67 0.58 11.27 12.08
C VAL A 67 -0.92 10.94 12.13
N LYS A 68 -1.57 10.80 10.97
CA LYS A 68 -2.97 10.37 10.85
C LYS A 68 -3.20 9.02 11.52
N LYS A 69 -2.33 8.05 11.21
CA LYS A 69 -2.41 6.70 11.78
C LYS A 69 -2.16 6.71 13.29
N LEU A 70 -1.08 7.37 13.72
CA LEU A 70 -0.66 7.39 15.12
C LEU A 70 -1.70 8.05 16.02
N LEU A 71 -2.25 9.20 15.61
CA LEU A 71 -3.31 9.88 16.36
C LEU A 71 -4.54 8.97 16.52
N ARG A 72 -5.00 8.33 15.44
CA ARG A 72 -6.12 7.40 15.49
C ARG A 72 -5.85 6.23 16.44
N ASP A 73 -4.66 5.65 16.39
CA ASP A 73 -4.29 4.51 17.22
C ASP A 73 -4.21 4.92 18.71
N MET A 74 -3.67 6.11 19.01
CA MET A 74 -3.64 6.68 20.37
C MET A 74 -5.05 6.93 20.92
N LEU A 75 -5.93 7.57 20.14
CA LEU A 75 -7.32 7.83 20.54
C LEU A 75 -8.12 6.53 20.70
N THR A 76 -7.91 5.55 19.83
CA THR A 76 -8.54 4.23 19.95
C THR A 76 -8.12 3.54 21.24
N LYS A 77 -6.83 3.61 21.59
CA LYS A 77 -6.31 3.05 22.84
C LYS A 77 -6.89 3.75 24.07
N ALA A 78 -7.03 5.07 24.04
CA ALA A 78 -7.66 5.83 25.11
C ALA A 78 -9.14 5.43 25.29
N ARG A 79 -9.90 5.36 24.19
CA ARG A 79 -11.29 4.93 24.18
C ARG A 79 -11.48 3.51 24.70
N CYS A 80 -10.67 2.55 24.23
CA CYS A 80 -10.77 1.16 24.67
C CYS A 80 -10.46 0.98 26.17
N LYS A 81 -9.63 1.85 26.75
CA LYS A 81 -9.36 1.85 28.19
C LYS A 81 -10.39 2.59 29.01
N ALA A 82 -11.24 3.42 28.38
CA ALA A 82 -12.17 4.34 29.05
C ALA A 82 -11.52 5.23 30.12
N VAL A 83 -10.21 5.52 29.99
CA VAL A 83 -9.44 6.34 30.94
C VAL A 83 -8.82 7.50 30.19
N ARG A 84 -9.02 8.73 30.70
CA ARG A 84 -8.43 9.96 30.15
C ARG A 84 -6.91 9.91 30.26
N PRO A 85 -6.16 9.96 29.15
CA PRO A 85 -4.72 10.09 29.18
C PRO A 85 -4.29 11.48 29.69
N HIS A 86 -3.15 11.56 30.39
CA HIS A 86 -2.60 12.82 30.93
C HIS A 86 -2.33 13.92 29.88
N TRP A 87 -2.20 13.56 28.60
CA TRP A 87 -1.92 14.48 27.49
C TRP A 87 -3.18 15.03 26.82
N ILE A 88 -4.37 14.57 27.23
CA ILE A 88 -5.66 15.10 26.78
C ILE A 88 -6.25 15.94 27.93
N GLY A 89 -6.55 17.21 27.65
CA GLY A 89 -7.24 18.08 28.61
C GLY A 89 -8.68 17.63 28.87
N GLU A 90 -9.24 18.04 30.01
CA GLU A 90 -10.59 17.63 30.45
C GLU A 90 -11.67 17.92 29.42
N GLN A 91 -11.77 19.17 29.00
CA GLN A 91 -12.75 19.60 28.02
C GLN A 91 -12.64 18.82 26.70
N ALA A 92 -11.41 18.63 26.21
CA ALA A 92 -11.17 17.87 24.99
C ALA A 92 -11.54 16.39 25.13
N TRP A 93 -11.38 15.81 26.32
CA TRP A 93 -11.80 14.45 26.62
C TRP A 93 -13.32 14.31 26.62
N ASP A 94 -14.04 15.21 27.28
CA ASP A 94 -15.50 15.19 27.34
C ASP A 94 -16.12 15.34 25.95
N ASP A 95 -15.55 16.22 25.12
CA ASP A 95 -16.02 16.40 23.75
C ASP A 95 -15.69 15.20 22.84
N LEU A 96 -14.58 14.48 23.10
CA LEU A 96 -14.28 13.21 22.45
C LEU A 96 -15.28 12.11 22.84
N LEU A 97 -15.67 12.04 24.12
CA LEU A 97 -16.70 11.11 24.60
C LEU A 97 -18.03 11.39 23.90
N LYS A 98 -18.50 12.65 23.89
CA LYS A 98 -19.71 13.06 23.15
C LYS A 98 -19.65 12.68 21.68
N TYR A 99 -18.49 12.82 21.03
CA TYR A 99 -18.32 12.41 19.64
C TYR A 99 -18.43 10.88 19.47
N TRP A 100 -17.83 10.09 20.36
CA TRP A 100 -17.89 8.63 20.29
C TRP A 100 -19.28 8.07 20.61
N ASP A 101 -20.06 8.77 21.44
CA ASP A 101 -21.45 8.42 21.76
C ASP A 101 -22.45 8.91 20.70
N SER A 102 -22.00 9.65 19.68
CA SER A 102 -22.88 10.12 18.61
C SER A 102 -23.35 8.99 17.69
N ASN A 103 -24.63 9.05 17.27
CA ASN A 103 -25.20 8.12 16.28
C ASN A 103 -24.35 8.02 15.01
N LYS A 104 -23.79 9.14 14.55
CA LYS A 104 -22.91 9.18 13.36
C LYS A 104 -21.67 8.30 13.52
N PHE A 105 -21.08 8.27 14.72
CA PHE A 105 -19.95 7.41 15.01
C PHE A 105 -20.39 5.94 15.12
N GLU A 106 -21.50 5.70 15.81
CA GLU A 106 -22.08 4.36 15.96
C GLU A 106 -22.35 3.71 14.60
N GLU A 107 -23.13 4.38 13.73
CA GLU A 107 -23.43 3.90 12.37
C GLU A 107 -22.16 3.57 11.57
N LYS A 108 -21.15 4.45 11.63
CA LYS A 108 -19.87 4.25 10.95
C LYS A 108 -19.14 3.02 11.52
N SER A 109 -19.15 2.86 12.84
CA SER A 109 -18.48 1.76 13.52
C SER A 109 -19.16 0.41 13.25
N THR A 110 -20.50 0.37 13.29
CA THR A 110 -21.35 -0.80 12.99
C THR A 110 -21.20 -1.22 11.55
N ARG A 111 -21.26 -0.28 10.59
CA ARG A 111 -20.97 -0.57 9.19
C ARG A 111 -19.56 -1.15 8.99
N ASN A 112 -18.55 -0.58 9.64
CA ASN A 112 -17.19 -1.12 9.57
C ASN A 112 -17.06 -2.50 10.21
N LYS A 113 -17.81 -2.79 11.30
CA LYS A 113 -17.88 -4.12 11.91
C LYS A 113 -18.51 -5.13 10.97
N ASN A 114 -19.64 -4.80 10.37
CA ASN A 114 -20.34 -5.65 9.40
C ASN A 114 -19.46 -5.91 8.17
N ASN A 115 -18.78 -4.89 7.64
CA ASN A 115 -17.86 -5.03 6.52
C ASN A 115 -16.68 -5.98 6.83
N ARG A 116 -16.19 -6.02 8.08
CA ARG A 116 -15.13 -6.95 8.50
C ARG A 116 -15.65 -8.36 8.75
N ALA A 117 -16.88 -8.49 9.22
CA ALA A 117 -17.53 -9.79 9.47
C ALA A 117 -18.08 -10.44 8.19
N SER A 118 -18.17 -9.69 7.09
CA SER A 118 -18.68 -10.20 5.82
C SER A 118 -17.82 -11.34 5.29
N THR A 119 -18.43 -12.51 5.14
CA THR A 119 -17.83 -13.70 4.52
C THR A 119 -17.77 -13.60 2.99
N ARG A 120 -18.60 -12.73 2.40
CA ARG A 120 -18.57 -12.32 1.00
C ARG A 120 -17.86 -10.98 0.92
N GLY A 121 -16.63 -10.93 0.42
CA GLY A 121 -15.81 -9.74 0.62
C GLY A 121 -14.55 -9.69 -0.22
N GLY A 122 -14.35 -8.58 -0.93
CA GLY A 122 -13.23 -8.40 -1.85
C GLY A 122 -11.84 -8.29 -1.23
N ALA A 123 -11.68 -8.71 0.04
CA ALA A 123 -10.43 -8.76 0.77
C ALA A 123 -9.93 -10.19 0.99
N LEU A 124 -10.76 -11.22 0.77
CA LEU A 124 -10.36 -12.62 0.91
C LEU A 124 -9.42 -13.00 -0.25
N HIS A 125 -8.26 -13.55 0.10
CA HIS A 125 -7.27 -14.11 -0.84
C HIS A 125 -6.47 -15.21 -0.12
N THR A 126 -5.86 -16.12 -0.87
CA THR A 126 -5.16 -17.29 -0.33
C THR A 126 -3.64 -17.17 -0.30
N THR A 127 -3.09 -16.03 -0.74
CA THR A 127 -1.65 -15.83 -0.90
C THR A 127 -0.86 -15.55 0.39
N GLY A 128 -1.54 -15.49 1.53
CA GLY A 128 -0.92 -15.19 2.81
C GLY A 128 -0.25 -13.81 2.83
N ARG A 129 1.07 -13.77 3.06
CA ARG A 129 1.86 -12.51 3.18
C ARG A 129 2.37 -11.97 1.85
N LYS A 130 2.26 -12.75 0.76
CA LYS A 130 2.75 -12.33 -0.56
C LYS A 130 1.80 -11.30 -1.16
N SER A 131 2.36 -10.24 -1.76
CA SER A 131 1.57 -9.27 -2.49
C SER A 131 1.06 -9.87 -3.80
N HIS A 132 0.02 -9.27 -4.40
CA HIS A 132 -0.41 -9.70 -5.74
C HIS A 132 0.70 -9.47 -6.76
N LEU A 133 1.47 -8.38 -6.62
CA LEU A 133 2.63 -8.13 -7.48
C LEU A 133 3.67 -9.26 -7.39
N GLU A 134 3.98 -9.76 -6.20
CA GLU A 134 4.93 -10.87 -6.03
C GLU A 134 4.42 -12.15 -6.70
N VAL A 135 3.12 -12.46 -6.56
CA VAL A 135 2.48 -13.60 -7.23
C VAL A 135 2.58 -13.45 -8.74
N THR A 136 2.24 -12.26 -9.23
CA THR A 136 2.27 -11.93 -10.64
C THR A 136 3.67 -12.14 -11.23
N LEU A 137 4.71 -11.53 -10.63
CA LEU A 137 6.09 -11.70 -11.10
C LEU A 137 6.54 -13.16 -11.07
N GLY A 138 6.09 -13.92 -10.07
CA GLY A 138 6.37 -15.36 -9.99
C GLY A 138 5.72 -16.16 -11.12
N LEU A 139 4.45 -15.88 -11.45
CA LEU A 139 3.74 -16.55 -12.54
C LEU A 139 4.25 -16.13 -13.92
N GLU A 140 4.60 -14.85 -14.10
CA GLU A 140 5.21 -14.34 -15.33
C GLU A 140 6.52 -15.05 -15.64
N ARG A 141 7.39 -15.22 -14.64
CA ARG A 141 8.63 -15.97 -14.79
C ARG A 141 8.37 -17.43 -15.15
N LYS A 142 7.32 -18.04 -14.59
CA LYS A 142 6.94 -19.42 -14.86
C LYS A 142 6.40 -19.60 -16.29
N TYR A 143 5.60 -18.66 -16.78
CA TYR A 143 4.95 -18.76 -18.10
C TYR A 143 5.76 -18.13 -19.23
N GLY A 144 6.75 -17.29 -18.92
CA GLY A 144 7.54 -16.57 -19.92
C GLY A 144 6.74 -15.54 -20.73
N ARG A 145 5.56 -15.13 -20.25
CA ARG A 145 4.68 -14.17 -20.92
C ARG A 145 3.90 -13.32 -19.92
N PRO A 146 3.37 -12.16 -20.34
CA PRO A 146 2.46 -11.37 -19.54
C PRO A 146 1.22 -12.17 -19.08
N LEU A 147 0.73 -11.85 -17.89
CA LEU A 147 -0.43 -12.52 -17.29
C LEU A 147 -1.75 -11.94 -17.78
N ASP A 148 -2.71 -12.85 -17.97
CA ASP A 148 -4.11 -12.48 -18.10
C ASP A 148 -4.75 -12.26 -16.70
N PRO A 149 -5.84 -11.47 -16.62
CA PRO A 149 -6.47 -11.14 -15.34
C PRO A 149 -6.99 -12.32 -14.52
N ASP A 150 -7.54 -13.32 -15.20
CA ASP A 150 -8.09 -14.54 -14.63
C ASP A 150 -7.00 -15.45 -14.04
N GLU A 151 -5.81 -15.51 -14.65
CA GLU A 151 -4.71 -16.33 -14.14
C GLU A 151 -4.23 -15.86 -12.76
N LEU A 152 -4.07 -14.55 -12.59
CA LEU A 152 -3.79 -13.98 -11.27
C LEU A 152 -4.95 -14.24 -10.31
N PHE A 153 -6.18 -14.12 -10.80
CA PHE A 153 -7.37 -14.29 -10.00
C PHE A 153 -7.47 -15.70 -9.42
N VAL A 154 -7.34 -16.72 -10.27
CA VAL A 154 -7.33 -18.13 -9.87
C VAL A 154 -6.24 -18.37 -8.84
N ALA A 155 -5.02 -17.90 -9.08
CA ALA A 155 -3.90 -18.08 -8.16
C ALA A 155 -4.10 -17.42 -6.78
N THR A 156 -4.91 -16.37 -6.69
CA THR A 156 -5.09 -15.56 -5.47
C THR A 156 -6.42 -15.80 -4.76
N HIS A 157 -7.44 -16.30 -5.47
CA HIS A 157 -8.82 -16.44 -4.98
C HIS A 157 -9.34 -17.89 -5.05
N THR A 158 -8.43 -18.87 -5.17
CA THR A 158 -8.73 -20.30 -4.96
C THR A 158 -7.96 -20.85 -3.77
N LYS A 159 -8.59 -21.79 -3.05
CA LYS A 159 -8.00 -22.54 -1.94
C LYS A 159 -7.15 -23.69 -2.48
N LYS A 160 -6.29 -24.26 -1.64
CA LYS A 160 -5.50 -25.46 -1.98
C LYS A 160 -6.36 -26.66 -2.39
N THR A 161 -7.61 -26.70 -1.91
CA THR A 161 -8.62 -27.70 -2.26
C THR A 161 -9.23 -27.49 -3.65
N GLY A 162 -8.86 -26.41 -4.37
CA GLY A 162 -9.43 -26.02 -5.67
C GLY A 162 -10.74 -25.24 -5.58
N SER A 163 -11.34 -25.10 -4.40
CA SER A 163 -12.57 -24.32 -4.22
C SER A 163 -12.32 -22.81 -4.10
N TRP A 164 -13.29 -22.01 -4.52
CA TRP A 164 -13.25 -20.55 -4.45
C TRP A 164 -13.22 -20.04 -3.00
N VAL A 165 -12.62 -18.87 -2.79
CA VAL A 165 -12.56 -18.22 -1.47
C VAL A 165 -13.93 -17.81 -0.94
N ASP A 166 -14.81 -17.34 -1.84
CA ASP A 166 -16.20 -17.01 -1.59
C ASP A 166 -17.03 -17.13 -2.89
N ASP A 167 -18.35 -17.02 -2.77
CA ASP A 167 -19.24 -17.08 -3.92
C ASP A 167 -18.97 -15.94 -4.91
N ARG A 168 -18.61 -14.74 -4.42
CA ARG A 168 -18.30 -13.60 -5.30
C ARG A 168 -17.13 -13.91 -6.22
N ALA A 169 -16.11 -14.62 -5.74
CA ALA A 169 -14.97 -14.99 -6.55
C ALA A 169 -15.38 -15.92 -7.69
N ARG A 170 -16.16 -16.95 -7.38
CA ARG A 170 -16.77 -17.83 -8.39
C ARG A 170 -17.60 -17.02 -9.39
N ASP A 171 -18.56 -16.22 -8.91
CA ASP A 171 -19.48 -15.44 -9.75
C ASP A 171 -18.70 -14.52 -10.71
N THR A 172 -17.63 -13.88 -10.22
CA THR A 172 -16.78 -12.96 -11.02
C THR A 172 -16.05 -13.71 -12.13
N TYR A 173 -15.46 -14.87 -11.80
CA TYR A 173 -14.72 -15.69 -12.75
C TYR A 173 -15.65 -16.26 -13.83
N GLU A 174 -16.78 -16.84 -13.44
CA GLU A 174 -17.77 -17.40 -14.37
C GLU A 174 -18.31 -16.34 -15.32
N LYS A 175 -18.67 -15.16 -14.79
CA LYS A 175 -19.14 -14.03 -15.60
C LYS A 175 -18.08 -13.55 -16.61
N TYR A 176 -16.82 -13.50 -16.20
CA TYR A 176 -15.72 -13.16 -17.10
C TYR A 176 -15.60 -14.14 -18.26
N HIS A 177 -15.58 -15.45 -17.98
CA HIS A 177 -15.48 -16.46 -19.03
C HIS A 177 -16.70 -16.50 -19.94
N GLU A 178 -17.90 -16.25 -19.41
CA GLU A 178 -19.10 -16.19 -20.22
C GLU A 178 -19.03 -15.07 -21.25
N TRP A 179 -18.57 -13.88 -20.85
CA TRP A 179 -18.39 -12.78 -21.81
C TRP A 179 -17.29 -13.03 -22.83
N LEU A 180 -16.20 -13.71 -22.44
CA LEU A 180 -15.20 -14.13 -23.42
C LEU A 180 -15.80 -15.07 -24.48
N ARG A 181 -16.70 -15.99 -24.08
CA ARG A 181 -17.40 -16.88 -25.02
C ARG A 181 -18.32 -16.10 -25.96
N VAL A 182 -19.12 -15.17 -25.44
CA VAL A 182 -20.01 -14.33 -26.25
C VAL A 182 -19.21 -13.56 -27.30
N ILE A 183 -18.12 -12.88 -26.90
CA ILE A 183 -17.25 -12.14 -27.83
C ILE A 183 -16.60 -13.04 -28.87
N GLN A 184 -16.23 -14.26 -28.48
CA GLN A 184 -15.62 -15.23 -29.37
C GLN A 184 -16.63 -15.70 -30.44
N LEU A 185 -17.92 -15.82 -30.09
CA LEU A 185 -19.00 -16.21 -31.00
C LEU A 185 -19.43 -15.07 -31.93
N GLU A 186 -19.56 -13.84 -31.42
CA GLU A 186 -19.89 -12.66 -32.23
C GLU A 186 -18.80 -12.35 -33.28
N GLY A 187 -17.54 -12.74 -33.02
CA GLY A 187 -16.44 -12.58 -33.97
C GLY A 187 -16.44 -13.57 -35.16
N VAL A 188 -17.35 -14.55 -35.19
CA VAL A 188 -17.40 -15.60 -36.22
C VAL A 188 -18.18 -15.18 -37.47
N GLU A 189 -18.98 -14.10 -37.42
CA GLU A 189 -19.80 -13.65 -38.56
C GLU A 189 -19.00 -13.08 -39.76
N GLY A 190 -17.66 -13.08 -39.73
CA GLY A 190 -16.84 -12.50 -40.81
C GLY A 190 -15.56 -13.25 -41.20
N SER A 191 -15.18 -14.34 -40.53
CA SER A 191 -13.98 -15.11 -40.91
C SER A 191 -13.97 -16.50 -40.29
N ASN A 192 -13.61 -17.52 -41.07
CA ASN A 192 -13.67 -18.94 -40.71
C ASN A 192 -12.54 -19.39 -39.75
N SER A 193 -12.02 -18.48 -38.94
CA SER A 193 -10.95 -18.74 -37.96
C SER A 193 -11.34 -18.17 -36.59
N GLN A 194 -11.44 -19.04 -35.59
CA GLN A 194 -11.53 -18.65 -34.18
C GLN A 194 -10.23 -17.95 -33.76
N LEU A 195 -10.16 -16.64 -33.98
CA LEU A 195 -9.04 -15.83 -33.48
C LEU A 195 -9.19 -15.64 -31.98
N PRO A 196 -8.14 -15.85 -31.17
CA PRO A 196 -8.22 -15.67 -29.72
C PRO A 196 -8.61 -14.23 -29.37
N VAL A 197 -9.50 -14.05 -28.38
CA VAL A 197 -9.89 -12.72 -27.89
C VAL A 197 -8.64 -11.90 -27.53
N ASN A 198 -8.51 -10.72 -28.14
CA ASN A 198 -7.35 -9.87 -27.91
C ASN A 198 -7.27 -9.38 -26.44
N GLY A 199 -6.06 -9.06 -26.00
CA GLY A 199 -5.81 -8.68 -24.60
C GLY A 199 -6.56 -7.43 -24.13
N VAL A 200 -6.85 -6.47 -25.03
CA VAL A 200 -7.61 -5.26 -24.67
C VAL A 200 -9.06 -5.61 -24.31
N LYS A 201 -9.69 -6.48 -25.10
CA LYS A 201 -11.03 -7.01 -24.82
C LYS A 201 -11.01 -7.80 -23.51
N LYS A 202 -10.01 -8.66 -23.28
CA LYS A 202 -9.87 -9.40 -22.01
C LYS A 202 -9.83 -8.47 -20.80
N ILE A 203 -9.05 -7.39 -20.84
CA ILE A 203 -8.94 -6.43 -19.73
C ILE A 203 -10.27 -5.69 -19.50
N GLN A 204 -10.98 -5.34 -20.57
CA GLN A 204 -12.28 -4.69 -20.48
C GLN A 204 -13.36 -5.64 -19.91
N CYS A 205 -13.44 -6.87 -20.39
CA CYS A 205 -14.35 -7.89 -19.84
C CYS A 205 -14.07 -8.13 -18.36
N TRP A 206 -12.79 -8.23 -17.97
CA TRP A 206 -12.42 -8.38 -16.58
C TRP A 206 -12.92 -7.21 -15.73
N LYS A 207 -12.67 -5.98 -16.18
CA LYS A 207 -13.11 -4.75 -15.50
C LYS A 207 -14.62 -4.80 -15.23
N GLU A 208 -15.41 -5.15 -16.23
CA GLU A 208 -16.85 -5.17 -16.13
C GLU A 208 -17.34 -6.34 -15.24
N ALA A 209 -16.70 -7.51 -15.30
CA ALA A 209 -17.09 -8.70 -14.54
C ALA A 209 -16.81 -8.49 -13.04
N ALA A 210 -15.70 -7.80 -12.75
CA ALA A 210 -15.29 -7.36 -11.43
C ALA A 210 -16.16 -6.25 -10.82
N GLY A 211 -17.13 -5.69 -11.57
CA GLY A 211 -18.00 -4.59 -11.13
C GLY A 211 -17.40 -3.20 -11.31
N GLY A 212 -16.44 -3.05 -12.21
CA GLY A 212 -15.82 -1.78 -12.56
C GLY A 212 -14.74 -1.30 -11.59
N LYS A 213 -14.40 -0.01 -11.71
CA LYS A 213 -13.44 0.66 -10.84
C LYS A 213 -14.15 1.50 -9.79
N SER A 214 -13.77 1.32 -8.53
CA SER A 214 -14.20 2.19 -7.42
C SER A 214 -12.99 2.69 -6.65
N ARG A 215 -12.90 4.01 -6.45
CA ARG A 215 -11.77 4.68 -5.78
C ARG A 215 -10.40 4.27 -6.35
N GLY A 216 -10.32 4.18 -7.68
CA GLY A 216 -9.11 3.80 -8.41
C GLY A 216 -8.74 2.31 -8.37
N ARG A 217 -9.56 1.45 -7.75
CA ARG A 217 -9.30 0.01 -7.61
C ARG A 217 -10.31 -0.81 -8.40
N CYS A 218 -9.85 -1.91 -8.99
CA CYS A 218 -10.69 -2.97 -9.56
C CYS A 218 -10.54 -4.21 -8.67
N TYR A 219 -11.60 -5.00 -8.49
CA TYR A 219 -11.56 -6.19 -7.65
C TYR A 219 -10.43 -7.14 -8.08
N ALA A 220 -9.72 -7.71 -7.10
CA ALA A 220 -8.61 -8.65 -7.24
C ALA A 220 -7.37 -8.22 -8.05
N THR A 221 -7.31 -6.97 -8.49
CA THR A 221 -6.15 -6.43 -9.22
C THR A 221 -5.11 -5.77 -8.33
N ARG A 222 -5.51 -5.36 -7.11
CA ARG A 222 -4.67 -4.70 -6.09
C ARG A 222 -3.68 -3.68 -6.68
N ASP A 223 -2.38 -3.97 -6.61
CA ASP A 223 -1.30 -3.08 -7.02
C ASP A 223 -1.28 -2.86 -8.55
N LEU A 224 -1.92 -3.75 -9.31
CA LEU A 224 -2.03 -3.71 -10.77
C LEU A 224 -3.28 -2.97 -11.27
N ALA A 225 -4.06 -2.35 -10.37
CA ALA A 225 -5.29 -1.66 -10.74
C ALA A 225 -5.06 -0.52 -11.76
N SER A 226 -3.87 0.05 -11.83
CA SER A 226 -3.48 1.05 -12.84
C SER A 226 -3.61 0.51 -14.27
N ASN A 227 -3.40 -0.79 -14.47
CA ASN A 227 -3.43 -1.47 -15.76
C ASN A 227 -4.84 -1.85 -16.22
N ILE A 228 -5.86 -1.65 -15.40
CA ILE A 228 -7.25 -1.84 -15.82
C ILE A 228 -7.79 -0.54 -16.46
N ARG A 229 -7.25 -0.12 -17.59
CA ARG A 229 -7.70 1.10 -18.31
C ARG A 229 -7.82 0.85 -19.81
N HIS A 230 -8.50 1.76 -20.51
CA HIS A 230 -8.72 1.65 -21.94
C HIS A 230 -7.40 1.52 -22.70
N GLY A 231 -7.35 0.61 -23.68
CA GLY A 231 -6.18 0.38 -24.53
C GLY A 231 -5.05 -0.46 -23.93
N VAL A 232 -5.17 -0.91 -22.67
CA VAL A 232 -4.20 -1.84 -22.06
C VAL A 232 -4.52 -3.26 -22.50
N SER A 233 -3.51 -3.97 -23.00
CA SER A 233 -3.65 -5.33 -23.52
C SER A 233 -3.20 -6.43 -22.54
N SER A 234 -2.60 -6.08 -21.41
CA SER A 234 -2.18 -7.03 -20.39
C SER A 234 -2.24 -6.45 -18.98
N LEU A 235 -2.55 -7.28 -17.99
CA LEU A 235 -2.60 -6.88 -16.59
C LEU A 235 -1.23 -6.40 -16.09
N THR A 236 -0.17 -6.90 -16.68
CA THR A 236 1.22 -6.61 -16.29
C THR A 236 1.93 -5.69 -17.25
N GLN A 237 1.20 -5.09 -18.20
CA GLN A 237 1.75 -4.06 -19.06
C GLN A 237 2.45 -3.00 -18.19
N VAL A 238 3.73 -2.75 -18.47
CA VAL A 238 4.53 -1.79 -17.73
C VAL A 238 3.86 -0.43 -17.86
N THR A 239 3.18 0.01 -16.80
CA THR A 239 2.71 1.39 -16.74
C THR A 239 3.94 2.27 -16.55
N LEU A 240 4.01 3.45 -17.18
CA LEU A 240 5.02 4.47 -16.90
C LEU A 240 5.15 4.80 -15.38
N PHE A 241 4.13 4.47 -14.58
CA PHE A 241 4.16 4.58 -13.12
C PHE A 241 5.03 3.53 -12.41
N VAL A 242 5.23 2.34 -12.99
CA VAL A 242 6.11 1.28 -12.46
C VAL A 242 7.58 1.63 -12.69
N GLN A 243 7.92 2.43 -13.72
CA GLN A 243 9.27 2.97 -13.86
C GLN A 243 9.71 3.74 -12.62
N ALA A 244 8.83 4.49 -11.95
CA ALA A 244 9.18 5.20 -10.71
C ALA A 244 9.51 4.25 -9.54
N THR A 245 8.89 3.06 -9.49
CA THR A 245 9.23 2.01 -8.51
C THR A 245 10.46 1.19 -8.92
N SER A 246 10.71 1.04 -10.22
CA SER A 246 11.95 0.45 -10.74
C SER A 246 13.14 1.39 -10.54
N HIS A 247 12.95 2.71 -10.64
CA HIS A 247 13.95 3.73 -10.28
C HIS A 247 14.35 3.61 -8.82
N THR A 248 13.43 3.31 -7.91
CA THR A 248 13.77 3.09 -6.49
C THR A 248 14.56 1.80 -6.27
N HIS A 249 14.34 0.76 -7.09
CA HIS A 249 15.20 -0.44 -7.05
C HIS A 249 16.59 -0.17 -7.66
N HIS A 250 16.64 0.56 -8.78
CA HIS A 250 17.89 0.92 -9.46
C HIS A 250 18.76 1.86 -8.60
N HIS A 251 18.15 2.84 -7.93
CA HIS A 251 18.85 3.69 -6.96
C HIS A 251 19.28 2.90 -5.71
N SER A 252 18.50 1.91 -5.27
CA SER A 252 18.91 1.05 -4.15
C SER A 252 20.15 0.22 -4.50
N THR A 253 20.26 -0.28 -5.74
CA THR A 253 21.44 -1.02 -6.19
C THR A 253 22.66 -0.13 -6.40
N GLU A 254 22.48 1.09 -6.92
CA GLU A 254 23.56 2.09 -7.04
C GLU A 254 24.08 2.57 -5.69
N ILE A 255 23.18 2.78 -4.71
CA ILE A 255 23.57 3.17 -3.34
C ILE A 255 24.38 2.05 -2.68
N GLU A 256 24.04 0.78 -2.90
CA GLU A 256 24.80 -0.35 -2.37
C GLU A 256 26.20 -0.43 -3.00
N ALA A 257 26.31 -0.22 -4.31
CA ALA A 257 27.58 -0.20 -5.03
C ALA A 257 28.49 0.95 -4.56
N LEU A 258 27.95 2.17 -4.43
CA LEU A 258 28.70 3.32 -3.92
C LEU A 258 29.15 3.13 -2.47
N ARG A 259 28.34 2.45 -1.63
CA ARG A 259 28.74 2.11 -0.25
C ARG A 259 29.92 1.15 -0.22
N GLN A 260 29.95 0.15 -1.10
CA GLN A 260 31.07 -0.79 -1.21
C GLN A 260 32.35 -0.09 -1.68
N GLU A 261 32.23 0.86 -2.62
CA GLU A 261 33.38 1.62 -3.12
C GLU A 261 34.01 2.51 -2.03
N VAL A 262 33.17 3.21 -1.24
CA VAL A 262 33.64 4.04 -0.10
C VAL A 262 34.29 3.18 0.98
N GLN A 263 33.73 2.00 1.28
CA GLN A 263 34.30 1.06 2.24
C GLN A 263 35.73 0.65 1.81
N HIS A 264 35.89 0.26 0.54
CA HIS A 264 37.18 -0.16 0.00
C HIS A 264 38.19 0.99 -0.13
N ALA A 265 37.74 2.23 -0.35
CA ALA A 265 38.61 3.40 -0.33
C ALA A 265 39.12 3.69 1.09
N THR A 266 38.26 3.51 2.11
CA THR A 266 38.62 3.72 3.52
C THR A 266 39.65 2.69 3.98
N GLU A 267 39.45 1.41 3.68
CA GLU A 267 40.40 0.33 4.01
C GLU A 267 41.77 0.54 3.35
N ARG A 268 41.80 1.08 2.12
CA ARG A 268 43.06 1.42 1.44
C ARG A 268 43.78 2.61 2.09
N ALA A 269 43.03 3.60 2.57
CA ALA A 269 43.60 4.74 3.29
C ALA A 269 44.21 4.28 4.63
N ASP A 270 43.49 3.46 5.39
CA ASP A 270 43.96 2.92 6.67
C ASP A 270 45.21 2.04 6.48
N ALA A 271 45.25 1.22 5.42
CA ALA A 271 46.42 0.42 5.08
C ALA A 271 47.62 1.28 4.63
N ALA A 272 47.39 2.42 3.99
CA ALA A 272 48.45 3.35 3.61
C ALA A 272 49.01 4.08 4.84
N THR A 273 48.16 4.49 5.77
CA THR A 273 48.57 5.09 7.06
C THR A 273 49.38 4.10 7.89
N ALA A 274 48.92 2.85 8.04
CA ALA A 274 49.66 1.82 8.78
C ALA A 274 51.04 1.51 8.16
N ARG A 275 51.18 1.59 6.82
CA ARG A 275 52.48 1.44 6.15
C ARG A 275 53.40 2.65 6.36
N ALA A 276 52.84 3.86 6.42
CA ALA A 276 53.61 5.06 6.70
C ALA A 276 54.14 5.07 8.15
N ASP A 277 53.32 4.61 9.10
CA ASP A 277 53.71 4.49 10.50
C ASP A 277 54.79 3.42 10.71
N ALA A 278 54.69 2.28 10.00
CA ALA A 278 55.70 1.22 10.03
C ALA A 278 57.03 1.61 9.37
N ALA A 279 57.05 2.60 8.48
CA ALA A 279 58.26 3.13 7.84
C ALA A 279 58.96 4.22 8.67
N THR A 280 58.33 4.68 9.75
CA THR A 280 58.83 5.76 10.62
C THR A 280 59.36 5.22 11.97
N THR A 281 59.36 3.89 12.16
CA THR A 281 59.93 3.20 13.33
C THR A 281 61.23 2.51 12.94
#